data_AF-A0A948JPI4-F1
#
_entry.id   AF-A0A948JPI4-F1
#
_cell.length_a   1.000
_cell.length_b   1.000
_cell.length_c   1.000
_cell.angle_alpha   90.00
_cell.angle_beta   90.00
_cell.angle_gamma   90.00
#
_symmetry.space_group_name_H-M   'P 1'
#
loop_
_entity.id
_entity.type
_entity.pdbx_description
1 polymer ?
#
loop_
_entity_poly.entity_id
_entity_poly.type
_entity_poly.pdbx_seq_one_letter_code
_entity_poly.pdbx_strand_id
1 'polypeptide(L)'
;MRLIRCCYLLLALSAAAAARPDSLATELRQAYQDYAANLTAATLQQHAIALHKLENWSEDQSCSAEHLALANQALARNASSIAVRYLRYQCTAASQPEQAEQDWAAIVALSDMLLASGAGFTAQQPMQLRELGEALTLFELAGYQIVEFELISHYPQLLFRLYLRDTETQAYEHRYVDNFAWIKKVLDINNSNAITASQYTAAALDMFARNQYDFARLFQARQLLKSQQTKQARNLLQALVERSYLATSALAELYLQQQDKAGLEALLPELIAAHESGEPSASAALSLMVLLHDSSDTSIAEARQVLFEHAAESEQQLRQELLLEMISRQATPDALLTRWFSQTVDIAALDALYAVASRLQAEHTEAERLLGQGWHRHWTDLQQQFIRKN
;
A
#
# COMPACT_ATOMS: atom_id res chain seq x y z
N MET A 1 23.17 -19.94 -6.67
CA MET A 1 23.11 -19.83 -5.19
C MET A 1 22.00 -18.89 -4.71
N ARG A 2 20.88 -18.76 -5.46
CA ARG A 2 19.96 -17.61 -5.44
C ARG A 2 18.48 -17.94 -5.18
N LEU A 3 18.15 -19.21 -4.96
CA LEU A 3 16.80 -19.71 -4.60
C LEU A 3 16.71 -20.11 -3.11
N ILE A 4 17.80 -19.88 -2.38
CA ILE A 4 18.04 -20.51 -1.09
C ILE A 4 17.60 -19.61 0.07
N ARG A 5 17.55 -18.28 -0.07
CA ARG A 5 17.21 -17.36 1.05
C ARG A 5 15.73 -17.15 1.34
N CYS A 6 14.87 -17.03 0.32
CA CYS A 6 13.42 -17.00 0.51
C CYS A 6 12.91 -18.36 1.06
N CYS A 7 13.49 -19.46 0.57
CA CYS A 7 13.33 -20.77 1.19
C CYS A 7 13.95 -20.83 2.59
N TYR A 8 15.04 -20.13 2.91
CA TYR A 8 15.57 -20.09 4.28
C TYR A 8 14.73 -19.27 5.24
N LEU A 9 13.96 -18.26 4.84
CA LEU A 9 13.02 -17.63 5.78
C LEU A 9 11.91 -18.63 6.09
N LEU A 10 11.26 -19.22 5.08
CA LEU A 10 10.25 -20.28 5.27
C LEU A 10 10.80 -21.56 5.94
N LEU A 11 12.05 -21.96 5.67
CA LEU A 11 12.71 -23.12 6.28
C LEU A 11 13.26 -22.79 7.67
N ALA A 12 13.74 -21.58 7.94
CA ALA A 12 14.14 -21.14 9.28
C ALA A 12 12.92 -20.87 10.17
N LEU A 13 11.81 -20.40 9.61
CA LEU A 13 10.50 -20.36 10.26
C LEU A 13 10.06 -21.79 10.61
N SER A 14 10.19 -22.75 9.67
CA SER A 14 9.85 -24.17 9.92
C SER A 14 10.79 -24.88 10.92
N ALA A 15 12.09 -24.54 10.92
CA ALA A 15 13.09 -25.15 11.80
C ALA A 15 13.08 -24.51 13.19
N ALA A 16 12.78 -23.22 13.31
CA ALA A 16 12.57 -22.53 14.58
C ALA A 16 11.23 -22.91 15.22
N ALA A 17 10.19 -23.22 14.42
CA ALA A 17 8.94 -23.78 14.92
C ALA A 17 9.12 -25.18 15.55
N ALA A 18 10.10 -25.96 15.09
CA ALA A 18 10.37 -27.30 15.61
C ALA A 18 11.13 -27.34 16.95
N ALA A 19 11.65 -26.20 17.44
CA ALA A 19 12.49 -26.12 18.63
C ALA A 19 11.90 -25.31 19.80
N ARG A 20 10.65 -24.84 19.69
CA ARG A 20 10.04 -23.95 20.69
C ARG A 20 9.12 -24.69 21.66
N PRO A 21 8.99 -24.21 22.91
CA PRO A 21 8.09 -24.82 23.86
C PRO A 21 6.66 -24.70 23.35
N ASP A 22 5.96 -25.83 23.27
CA ASP A 22 4.55 -25.91 22.85
C ASP A 22 3.64 -24.90 23.58
N SER A 23 4.04 -24.40 24.76
CA SER A 23 3.29 -23.42 25.55
C SER A 23 3.18 -22.04 24.91
N LEU A 24 4.27 -21.43 24.41
CA LEU A 24 4.20 -20.06 23.85
C LEU A 24 3.37 -20.02 22.57
N ALA A 25 3.54 -21.01 21.68
CA ALA A 25 2.74 -21.11 20.47
C ALA A 25 1.26 -21.35 20.79
N THR A 26 0.96 -22.16 21.81
CA THR A 26 -0.41 -22.39 22.29
C THR A 26 -1.01 -21.12 22.92
N GLU A 27 -0.25 -20.40 23.75
CA GLU A 27 -0.66 -19.13 24.36
C GLU A 27 -0.92 -18.05 23.30
N LEU A 28 -0.06 -17.94 22.28
CA LEU A 28 -0.25 -17.01 21.17
C LEU A 28 -1.42 -17.38 20.28
N ARG A 29 -1.65 -18.69 20.07
CA ARG A 29 -2.85 -19.18 19.34
C ARG A 29 -4.12 -18.90 20.14
N GLN A 30 -4.10 -19.06 21.45
CA GLN A 30 -5.22 -18.69 22.32
C GLN A 30 -5.44 -17.18 22.30
N ALA A 31 -4.38 -16.37 22.44
CA ALA A 31 -4.46 -14.91 22.33
C ALA A 31 -4.96 -14.46 20.95
N TYR A 32 -4.60 -15.18 19.88
CA TYR A 32 -5.09 -14.97 18.52
C TYR A 32 -6.58 -15.28 18.38
N GLN A 33 -7.06 -16.37 18.99
CA GLN A 33 -8.48 -16.71 19.02
C GLN A 33 -9.28 -15.72 19.89
N ASP A 34 -8.71 -15.33 21.03
CA ASP A 34 -9.29 -14.41 22.00
C ASP A 34 -9.34 -12.97 21.46
N TYR A 35 -8.44 -12.59 20.55
CA TYR A 35 -8.47 -11.31 19.85
C TYR A 35 -9.86 -11.02 19.26
N ALA A 36 -10.46 -12.00 18.59
CA ALA A 36 -11.79 -11.88 18.00
C ALA A 36 -12.93 -12.05 19.02
N ALA A 37 -12.70 -12.72 20.15
CA ALA A 37 -13.75 -13.03 21.13
C ALA A 37 -13.86 -11.97 22.24
N ASN A 38 -12.74 -11.45 22.75
CA ASN A 38 -12.65 -10.83 24.08
C ASN A 38 -12.20 -9.35 24.06
N LEU A 39 -11.68 -8.83 22.95
CA LEU A 39 -11.28 -7.42 22.88
C LEU A 39 -12.47 -6.51 22.61
N THR A 40 -12.69 -5.54 23.50
CA THR A 40 -13.70 -4.49 23.33
C THR A 40 -13.20 -3.43 22.34
N ALA A 41 -14.13 -2.72 21.68
CA ALA A 41 -13.79 -1.57 20.82
C ALA A 41 -12.92 -0.53 21.55
N ALA A 42 -13.20 -0.28 22.84
CA ALA A 42 -12.42 0.64 23.66
C ALA A 42 -10.98 0.15 23.90
N THR A 43 -10.78 -1.15 24.13
CA THR A 43 -9.45 -1.73 24.28
C THR A 43 -8.64 -1.62 22.99
N LEU A 44 -9.26 -1.94 21.85
CA LEU A 44 -8.64 -1.84 20.53
C LEU A 44 -8.27 -0.38 20.19
N GLN A 45 -9.14 0.57 20.49
CA GLN A 45 -8.85 1.99 20.29
C GLN A 45 -7.65 2.46 21.12
N GLN A 46 -7.57 2.04 22.39
CA GLN A 46 -6.43 2.38 23.26
C GLN A 46 -5.13 1.71 22.81
N HIS A 47 -5.21 0.48 22.29
CA HIS A 47 -4.05 -0.20 21.69
C HIS A 47 -3.54 0.58 20.48
N ALA A 48 -4.43 0.96 19.56
CA ALA A 48 -4.04 1.71 18.38
C ALA A 48 -3.42 3.07 18.76
N ILE A 49 -3.96 3.78 19.78
CA ILE A 49 -3.37 5.04 20.29
C ILE A 49 -1.93 4.84 20.75
N ALA A 50 -1.67 3.74 21.44
CA ALA A 50 -0.33 3.42 21.90
C ALA A 50 0.59 3.10 20.71
N LEU A 51 0.16 2.27 19.77
CA LEU A 51 0.96 1.90 18.60
C LEU A 51 1.33 3.12 17.74
N HIS A 52 0.41 4.05 17.49
CA HIS A 52 0.72 5.30 16.78
C HIS A 52 1.86 6.09 17.42
N LYS A 53 1.80 6.22 18.75
CA LYS A 53 2.82 6.96 19.51
C LYS A 53 4.17 6.25 19.45
N LEU A 54 4.18 4.92 19.44
CA LEU A 54 5.41 4.15 19.25
C LEU A 54 6.03 4.42 17.87
N GLU A 55 5.23 4.41 16.81
CA GLU A 55 5.69 4.61 15.43
C GLU A 55 6.15 6.05 15.13
N ASN A 56 5.67 7.04 15.89
CA ASN A 56 5.95 8.46 15.66
C ASN A 56 6.94 9.06 16.67
N TRP A 57 7.67 8.22 17.40
CA TRP A 57 8.71 8.72 18.28
C TRP A 57 9.90 9.26 17.49
N SER A 58 10.56 10.30 18.01
CA SER A 58 11.80 10.79 17.40
C SER A 58 12.92 9.76 17.61
N GLU A 59 13.91 9.75 16.72
CA GLU A 59 15.06 8.85 16.83
C GLU A 59 15.73 8.93 18.21
N ASP A 60 15.89 10.14 18.75
CA ASP A 60 16.47 10.39 20.08
C ASP A 60 15.67 9.83 21.26
N GLN A 61 14.35 9.63 21.07
CA GLN A 61 13.45 9.11 22.09
C GLN A 61 13.16 7.62 21.91
N SER A 62 13.45 7.10 20.71
CA SER A 62 13.34 5.69 20.40
C SER A 62 14.22 4.87 21.34
N CYS A 63 13.68 3.75 21.76
CA CYS A 63 14.29 2.79 22.68
C CYS A 63 14.62 3.30 24.10
N SER A 64 14.06 4.45 24.49
CA SER A 64 14.05 4.91 25.88
C SER A 64 13.25 3.98 26.81
N ALA A 65 13.42 4.15 28.13
CA ALA A 65 12.62 3.43 29.12
C ALA A 65 11.12 3.72 28.98
N GLU A 66 10.76 4.95 28.62
CA GLU A 66 9.38 5.34 28.31
C GLU A 66 8.87 4.62 27.05
N HIS A 67 9.74 4.45 26.03
CA HIS A 67 9.43 3.68 24.82
C HIS A 67 9.05 2.24 25.12
N LEU A 68 9.90 1.56 25.87
CA LEU A 68 9.66 0.17 26.25
C LEU A 68 8.44 0.03 27.17
N ALA A 69 8.19 0.99 28.07
CA ALA A 69 7.01 0.99 28.92
C ALA A 69 5.71 1.12 28.11
N LEU A 70 5.68 2.00 27.10
CA LEU A 70 4.52 2.15 26.23
C LEU A 70 4.30 0.90 25.36
N ALA A 71 5.38 0.28 24.85
CA ALA A 71 5.28 -0.98 24.12
C ALA A 71 4.70 -2.10 24.99
N ASN A 72 5.15 -2.21 26.24
CA ASN A 72 4.59 -3.17 27.20
C ASN A 72 3.10 -2.91 27.49
N GLN A 73 2.71 -1.65 27.63
CA GLN A 73 1.31 -1.27 27.81
C GLN A 73 0.46 -1.63 26.57
N ALA A 74 0.98 -1.42 25.37
CA ALA A 74 0.31 -1.78 24.12
C ALA A 74 0.11 -3.30 24.00
N LEU A 75 1.12 -4.10 24.38
CA LEU A 75 1.03 -5.57 24.42
C LEU A 75 0.09 -6.09 25.51
N ALA A 76 -0.02 -5.40 26.65
CA ALA A 76 -1.03 -5.76 27.65
C ALA A 76 -2.47 -5.60 27.12
N ARG A 77 -2.68 -4.72 26.13
CA ARG A 77 -3.98 -4.50 25.48
C ARG A 77 -4.21 -5.41 24.29
N ASN A 78 -3.16 -5.74 23.54
CA ASN A 78 -3.17 -6.76 22.50
C ASN A 78 -1.83 -7.51 22.48
N ALA A 79 -1.78 -8.66 23.19
CA ALA A 79 -0.57 -9.46 23.31
C ALA A 79 -0.12 -10.09 21.98
N SER A 80 -1.01 -10.08 20.99
CA SER A 80 -0.83 -10.72 19.71
C SER A 80 -0.43 -9.75 18.59
N SER A 81 -0.21 -8.46 18.90
CA SER A 81 0.22 -7.44 17.94
C SER A 81 1.65 -7.68 17.48
N ILE A 82 1.84 -7.95 16.18
CA ILE A 82 3.17 -8.16 15.59
C ILE A 82 3.96 -6.85 15.56
N ALA A 83 3.31 -5.74 15.19
CA ALA A 83 3.96 -4.44 15.05
C ALA A 83 4.61 -3.98 16.37
N VAL A 84 3.89 -4.07 17.49
CA VAL A 84 4.44 -3.67 18.80
C VAL A 84 5.60 -4.58 19.23
N ARG A 85 5.50 -5.89 18.97
CA ARG A 85 6.59 -6.83 19.28
C ARG A 85 7.84 -6.53 18.45
N TYR A 86 7.67 -6.16 17.18
CA TYR A 86 8.78 -5.79 16.31
C TYR A 86 9.47 -4.51 16.78
N LEU A 87 8.70 -3.47 17.13
CA LEU A 87 9.25 -2.23 17.70
C LEU A 87 10.00 -2.48 19.02
N ARG A 88 9.46 -3.33 19.90
CA ARG A 88 10.13 -3.72 21.14
C ARG A 88 11.39 -4.55 20.88
N TYR A 89 11.36 -5.46 19.91
CA TYR A 89 12.50 -6.25 19.48
C TYR A 89 13.65 -5.34 18.99
N GLN A 90 13.37 -4.37 18.12
CA GLN A 90 14.37 -3.42 17.63
C GLN A 90 15.12 -2.71 18.76
N CYS A 91 14.42 -2.39 19.85
CA CYS A 91 15.03 -1.73 21.01
C CYS A 91 15.73 -2.66 22.00
N THR A 92 15.33 -3.92 22.07
CA THR A 92 15.85 -4.89 23.04
C THR A 92 16.95 -5.78 22.46
N ALA A 93 17.10 -5.87 21.14
CA ALA A 93 18.04 -6.78 20.47
C ALA A 93 19.48 -6.68 20.98
N ALA A 94 19.97 -5.46 21.25
CA ALA A 94 21.33 -5.24 21.74
C ALA A 94 21.48 -5.24 23.27
N SER A 95 20.39 -4.97 24.00
CA SER A 95 20.45 -4.64 25.44
C SER A 95 19.77 -5.67 26.35
N GLN A 96 18.82 -6.45 25.82
CA GLN A 96 18.01 -7.43 26.54
C GLN A 96 17.75 -8.67 25.65
N PRO A 97 18.78 -9.52 25.43
CA PRO A 97 18.74 -10.59 24.43
C PRO A 97 17.63 -11.61 24.68
N GLU A 98 17.33 -11.94 25.94
CA GLU A 98 16.24 -12.86 26.28
C GLU A 98 14.87 -12.29 25.88
N GLN A 99 14.62 -11.01 26.13
CA GLN A 99 13.37 -10.36 25.73
C GLN A 99 13.26 -10.27 24.21
N ALA A 100 14.36 -9.97 23.53
CA ALA A 100 14.42 -9.92 22.07
C ALA A 100 14.15 -11.30 21.44
N GLU A 101 14.70 -12.38 22.01
CA GLU A 101 14.45 -13.74 21.56
C GLU A 101 12.98 -14.14 21.76
N GLN A 102 12.37 -13.77 22.88
CA GLN A 102 10.94 -13.99 23.13
C GLN A 102 10.05 -13.22 22.13
N ASP A 103 10.38 -11.97 21.84
CA ASP A 103 9.63 -11.16 20.88
C ASP A 103 9.77 -11.69 19.46
N TRP A 104 10.99 -12.00 19.03
CA TRP A 104 11.23 -12.65 17.76
C TRP A 104 10.49 -13.98 17.66
N ALA A 105 10.46 -14.75 18.75
CA ALA A 105 9.73 -16.00 18.78
C ALA A 105 8.22 -15.81 18.58
N ALA A 106 7.65 -14.83 19.27
CA ALA A 106 6.25 -14.50 19.10
C ALA A 106 5.94 -13.96 17.70
N ILE A 107 6.78 -13.09 17.13
CA ILE A 107 6.64 -12.57 15.77
C ILE A 107 6.56 -13.71 14.76
N VAL A 108 7.50 -14.66 14.82
CA VAL A 108 7.52 -15.83 13.93
C VAL A 108 6.24 -16.66 14.07
N ALA A 109 5.85 -17.00 15.30
CA ALA A 109 4.66 -17.83 15.52
C ALA A 109 3.36 -17.15 15.06
N LEU A 110 3.24 -15.84 15.29
CA LEU A 110 2.10 -15.05 14.84
C LEU A 110 2.07 -14.93 13.31
N SER A 111 3.23 -14.74 12.68
CA SER A 111 3.36 -14.68 11.22
C SER A 111 2.93 -16.00 10.56
N ASP A 112 3.36 -17.14 11.10
CA ASP A 112 2.96 -18.46 10.61
C ASP A 112 1.44 -18.65 10.66
N MET A 113 0.79 -18.18 11.73
CA MET A 113 -0.68 -18.25 11.84
C MET A 113 -1.39 -17.34 10.83
N LEU A 114 -0.86 -16.14 10.57
CA LEU A 114 -1.43 -15.23 9.57
C LEU A 114 -1.25 -15.78 8.15
N LEU A 115 -0.08 -16.34 7.83
CA LEU A 115 0.18 -16.99 6.55
C LEU A 115 -0.71 -18.23 6.34
N ALA A 116 -1.05 -18.96 7.41
CA ALA A 116 -1.97 -20.09 7.34
C ALA A 116 -3.42 -19.68 7.00
N SER A 117 -3.80 -18.41 7.20
CA SER A 117 -5.11 -17.89 6.78
C SER A 117 -5.23 -17.70 5.27
N GLY A 118 -4.09 -17.55 4.58
CA GLY A 118 -3.99 -17.26 3.16
C GLY A 118 -2.72 -16.47 2.88
N ALA A 119 -2.00 -16.83 1.82
CA ALA A 119 -0.81 -16.10 1.40
C ALA A 119 -1.14 -14.80 0.65
N GLY A 120 -2.42 -14.51 0.37
CA GLY A 120 -2.86 -13.28 -0.28
C GLY A 120 -2.53 -13.20 -1.76
N PHE A 121 -2.21 -14.30 -2.45
CA PHE A 121 -1.94 -14.26 -3.90
C PHE A 121 -3.20 -13.97 -4.75
N THR A 122 -4.39 -14.26 -4.21
CA THR A 122 -5.65 -14.07 -4.93
C THR A 122 -6.69 -13.41 -4.02
N ALA A 123 -7.64 -12.69 -4.61
CA ALA A 123 -8.74 -12.06 -3.88
C ALA A 123 -9.66 -13.08 -3.19
N GLN A 124 -9.72 -14.33 -3.67
CA GLN A 124 -10.50 -15.41 -3.07
C GLN A 124 -9.84 -16.01 -1.81
N GLN A 125 -8.53 -15.80 -1.65
CA GLN A 125 -7.76 -16.27 -0.51
C GLN A 125 -6.89 -15.12 0.03
N PRO A 126 -7.53 -14.03 0.52
CA PRO A 126 -6.79 -12.90 1.07
C PRO A 126 -6.11 -13.31 2.37
N MET A 127 -4.97 -12.69 2.66
CA MET A 127 -4.34 -12.81 3.97
C MET A 127 -5.18 -12.07 5.00
N GLN A 128 -5.62 -12.76 6.05
CA GLN A 128 -6.44 -12.18 7.09
C GLN A 128 -5.55 -11.47 8.10
N LEU A 129 -5.54 -10.14 8.07
CA LEU A 129 -4.87 -9.28 9.02
C LEU A 129 -5.80 -8.93 10.18
N ARG A 130 -5.22 -8.77 11.35
CA ARG A 130 -5.92 -8.36 12.56
C ARG A 130 -5.74 -6.87 12.77
N GLU A 131 -4.58 -6.33 12.45
CA GLU A 131 -4.33 -4.90 12.53
C GLU A 131 -3.71 -4.43 11.23
N LEU A 132 -4.02 -3.20 10.82
CA LEU A 132 -3.50 -2.68 9.55
C LEU A 132 -1.96 -2.63 9.55
N GLY A 133 -1.36 -2.25 10.69
CA GLY A 133 0.10 -2.20 10.85
C GLY A 133 0.79 -3.56 10.70
N GLU A 134 0.07 -4.68 10.81
CA GLU A 134 0.67 -6.00 10.64
C GLU A 134 1.14 -6.25 9.21
N ALA A 135 0.43 -5.71 8.21
CA ALA A 135 0.89 -5.83 6.82
C ALA A 135 2.28 -5.22 6.65
N LEU A 136 2.48 -3.99 7.16
CA LEU A 136 3.76 -3.29 7.06
C LEU A 136 4.89 -4.13 7.67
N THR A 137 4.72 -4.56 8.92
CA THR A 137 5.74 -5.36 9.60
C THR A 137 5.97 -6.72 8.93
N LEU A 138 4.91 -7.43 8.53
CA LEU A 138 5.05 -8.75 7.90
C LEU A 138 5.78 -8.67 6.56
N PHE A 139 5.41 -7.72 5.72
CA PHE A 139 6.03 -7.56 4.40
C PHE A 139 7.46 -7.05 4.54
N GLU A 140 7.74 -6.12 5.44
CA GLU A 140 9.11 -5.67 5.74
C GLU A 140 10.00 -6.84 6.19
N LEU A 141 9.52 -7.67 7.13
CA LEU A 141 10.24 -8.85 7.61
C LEU A 141 10.45 -9.91 6.52
N ALA A 142 9.52 -9.98 5.55
CA ALA A 142 9.63 -10.85 4.39
C ALA A 142 10.51 -10.27 3.27
N GLY A 143 11.12 -9.10 3.47
CA GLY A 143 12.00 -8.44 2.51
C GLY A 143 11.24 -7.65 1.43
N TYR A 144 10.02 -7.23 1.70
CA TYR A 144 9.21 -6.43 0.81
C TYR A 144 9.00 -5.02 1.34
N GLN A 145 9.02 -4.05 0.44
CA GLN A 145 8.55 -2.70 0.68
C GLN A 145 7.14 -2.57 0.13
N ILE A 146 6.20 -2.03 0.92
CA ILE A 146 4.89 -1.64 0.41
C ILE A 146 5.05 -0.33 -0.37
N VAL A 147 4.74 -0.40 -1.66
CA VAL A 147 4.90 0.70 -2.62
C VAL A 147 3.56 1.36 -2.92
N GLU A 148 2.48 0.59 -2.90
CA GLU A 148 1.17 1.15 -3.18
C GLU A 148 0.11 0.28 -2.52
N PHE A 149 -1.08 0.83 -2.37
CA PHE A 149 -2.22 0.02 -1.97
C PHE A 149 -3.54 0.63 -2.43
N GLU A 150 -4.51 -0.26 -2.64
CA GLU A 150 -5.86 0.11 -3.02
C GLU A 150 -6.89 -0.71 -2.25
N LEU A 151 -8.08 -0.15 -2.05
CA LEU A 151 -9.23 -0.89 -1.55
C LEU A 151 -10.04 -1.35 -2.76
N ILE A 152 -10.20 -2.66 -2.89
CA ILE A 152 -10.97 -3.28 -3.96
C ILE A 152 -12.25 -3.90 -3.39
N SER A 153 -13.32 -3.80 -4.16
CA SER A 153 -14.58 -4.50 -3.87
C SER A 153 -14.54 -5.89 -4.50
N HIS A 154 -14.52 -6.94 -3.68
CA HIS A 154 -14.64 -8.33 -4.11
C HIS A 154 -15.84 -8.96 -3.42
N TYR A 155 -17.03 -8.73 -3.97
CA TYR A 155 -18.30 -9.03 -3.29
C TYR A 155 -18.35 -10.47 -2.71
N PRO A 156 -18.72 -10.64 -1.42
CA PRO A 156 -19.25 -9.64 -0.48
C PRO A 156 -18.19 -8.92 0.37
N GLN A 157 -16.91 -9.05 0.05
CA GLN A 157 -15.77 -8.56 0.84
C GLN A 157 -15.17 -7.26 0.26
N LEU A 158 -14.56 -6.46 1.13
CA LEU A 158 -13.72 -5.33 0.74
C LEU A 158 -12.29 -5.67 1.18
N LEU A 159 -11.38 -5.72 0.23
CA LEU A 159 -10.00 -6.17 0.42
C LEU A 159 -9.06 -5.01 0.15
N PHE A 160 -7.91 -5.01 0.82
CA PHE A 160 -6.79 -4.17 0.42
C PHE A 160 -5.91 -4.97 -0.51
N ARG A 161 -5.62 -4.42 -1.69
CA ARG A 161 -4.55 -4.93 -2.54
C ARG A 161 -3.32 -4.09 -2.27
N LEU A 162 -2.28 -4.71 -1.75
CA LEU A 162 -0.97 -4.12 -1.51
C LEU A 162 -0.08 -4.43 -2.70
N TYR A 163 0.59 -3.41 -3.23
CA TYR A 163 1.66 -3.55 -4.20
C TYR A 163 2.99 -3.53 -3.46
N LEU A 164 3.80 -4.53 -3.71
CA LEU A 164 5.01 -4.83 -3.00
C LEU A 164 6.19 -4.80 -3.95
N ARG A 165 7.33 -4.32 -3.47
CA ARG A 165 8.63 -4.45 -4.12
C ARG A 165 9.53 -5.32 -3.27
N ASP A 166 9.99 -6.42 -3.85
CA ASP A 166 11.04 -7.23 -3.24
C ASP A 166 12.33 -6.41 -3.16
N THR A 167 12.82 -6.18 -1.95
CA THR A 167 14.01 -5.36 -1.69
C THR A 167 15.31 -6.00 -2.20
N GLU A 168 15.36 -7.33 -2.34
CA GLU A 168 16.53 -8.03 -2.89
C GLU A 168 16.49 -8.10 -4.41
N THR A 169 15.33 -8.46 -5.00
CA THR A 169 15.21 -8.69 -6.44
C THR A 169 14.72 -7.48 -7.23
N GLN A 170 14.21 -6.46 -6.54
CA GLN A 170 13.52 -5.31 -7.14
C GLN A 170 12.30 -5.70 -8.00
N ALA A 171 11.79 -6.92 -7.81
CA ALA A 171 10.60 -7.41 -8.49
C ALA A 171 9.34 -6.87 -7.80
N TYR A 172 8.33 -6.54 -8.61
CA TYR A 172 7.04 -6.08 -8.11
C TYR A 172 6.04 -7.21 -8.11
N GLU A 173 5.22 -7.25 -7.07
CA GLU A 173 4.08 -8.15 -6.97
C GLU A 173 2.95 -7.50 -6.18
N HIS A 174 1.81 -8.18 -6.09
CA HIS A 174 0.72 -7.72 -5.27
C HIS A 174 0.23 -8.82 -4.33
N ARG A 175 -0.38 -8.39 -3.22
CA ARG A 175 -1.01 -9.25 -2.22
C ARG A 175 -2.35 -8.67 -1.81
N TYR A 176 -3.34 -9.54 -1.65
CA TYR A 176 -4.65 -9.22 -1.13
C TYR A 176 -4.68 -9.49 0.37
N VAL A 177 -5.07 -8.48 1.13
CA VAL A 177 -5.20 -8.56 2.58
C VAL A 177 -6.60 -8.10 3.00
N ASP A 178 -7.12 -8.73 4.05
CA ASP A 178 -8.44 -8.47 4.61
C ASP A 178 -8.29 -8.14 6.10
N ASN A 179 -8.93 -7.07 6.57
CA ASN A 179 -8.97 -6.69 7.99
C ASN A 179 -10.41 -6.55 8.52
N PHE A 180 -11.37 -7.19 7.86
CA PHE A 180 -12.81 -7.07 8.13
C PHE A 180 -13.21 -7.44 9.56
N ALA A 181 -12.54 -8.42 10.15
CA ALA A 181 -12.77 -8.83 11.53
C ALA A 181 -12.51 -7.68 12.53
N TRP A 182 -11.46 -6.89 12.29
CA TRP A 182 -11.10 -5.77 13.16
C TRP A 182 -12.06 -4.59 13.01
N ILE A 183 -12.39 -4.22 11.77
CA ILE A 183 -13.31 -3.10 11.50
C ILE A 183 -14.70 -3.40 12.09
N LYS A 184 -15.20 -4.63 11.95
CA LYS A 184 -16.46 -5.05 12.59
C LYS A 184 -16.46 -4.81 14.10
N LYS A 185 -15.35 -5.12 14.77
CA LYS A 185 -15.21 -4.98 16.22
C LYS A 185 -15.12 -3.53 16.67
N VAL A 186 -14.36 -2.71 15.96
CA VAL A 186 -14.25 -1.28 16.29
C VAL A 186 -15.58 -0.55 16.10
N LEU A 187 -16.39 -0.97 15.14
CA LEU A 187 -17.73 -0.43 14.92
C LEU A 187 -18.81 -1.02 15.83
N ASP A 188 -18.46 -1.96 16.70
CA ASP A 188 -19.41 -2.72 17.53
C ASP A 188 -20.56 -3.35 16.72
N ILE A 189 -20.24 -3.83 15.51
CA ILE A 189 -21.24 -4.44 14.63
C ILE A 189 -21.33 -5.93 14.93
N ASN A 190 -22.44 -6.34 15.54
CA ASN A 190 -22.76 -7.73 15.78
C ASN A 190 -22.91 -8.53 14.47
N ASN A 191 -22.53 -9.81 14.51
CA ASN A 191 -22.52 -10.73 13.36
C ASN A 191 -23.87 -10.88 12.63
N SER A 192 -24.98 -10.41 13.21
CA SER A 192 -26.32 -10.49 12.65
C SER A 192 -26.68 -9.36 11.67
N ASN A 193 -25.92 -8.26 11.62
CA ASN A 193 -26.20 -7.14 10.73
C ASN A 193 -25.26 -7.17 9.52
N ALA A 194 -25.82 -7.30 8.32
CA ALA A 194 -25.07 -7.16 7.08
C ALA A 194 -24.62 -5.70 6.91
N ILE A 195 -23.32 -5.46 6.96
CA ILE A 195 -22.72 -4.16 6.66
C ILE A 195 -22.70 -4.00 5.15
N THR A 196 -23.23 -2.89 4.64
CA THR A 196 -23.09 -2.59 3.20
C THR A 196 -21.63 -2.24 2.87
N ALA A 197 -21.20 -2.46 1.62
CA ALA A 197 -19.87 -2.07 1.16
C ALA A 197 -19.55 -0.59 1.48
N SER A 198 -20.51 0.31 1.25
CA SER A 198 -20.38 1.74 1.56
C SER A 198 -20.16 2.01 3.05
N GLN A 199 -20.90 1.34 3.94
CA GLN A 199 -20.74 1.49 5.39
C GLN A 199 -19.38 0.96 5.86
N TYR A 200 -18.93 -0.17 5.31
CA TYR A 200 -17.63 -0.71 5.62
C TYR A 200 -16.50 0.19 5.10
N THR A 201 -16.58 0.69 3.87
CA THR A 201 -15.61 1.65 3.32
C THR A 201 -15.58 2.92 4.16
N ALA A 202 -16.73 3.50 4.50
CA ALA A 202 -16.81 4.71 5.31
C ALA A 202 -16.24 4.50 6.72
N ALA A 203 -16.47 3.33 7.32
CA ALA A 203 -15.93 2.98 8.62
C ALA A 203 -14.43 2.68 8.60
N ALA A 204 -13.95 1.93 7.60
CA ALA A 204 -12.53 1.74 7.34
C ALA A 204 -11.86 3.12 7.22
N LEU A 205 -12.46 4.00 6.41
CA LEU A 205 -12.01 5.37 6.22
C LEU A 205 -12.05 6.22 7.48
N ASP A 206 -13.10 6.14 8.30
CA ASP A 206 -13.21 6.89 9.56
C ASP A 206 -12.18 6.37 10.58
N MET A 207 -11.97 5.07 10.65
CA MET A 207 -10.90 4.48 11.46
C MET A 207 -9.52 4.91 10.97
N PHE A 208 -9.33 5.00 9.66
CA PHE A 208 -8.12 5.54 9.05
C PHE A 208 -7.94 7.04 9.30
N ALA A 209 -9.03 7.82 9.26
CA ALA A 209 -9.08 9.26 9.44
C ALA A 209 -8.93 9.69 10.91
N ARG A 210 -9.28 8.81 11.87
CA ARG A 210 -9.07 9.01 13.31
C ARG A 210 -7.59 8.93 13.74
N ASN A 211 -6.67 8.91 12.77
CA ASN A 211 -5.30 9.43 12.85
C ASN A 211 -4.34 8.66 13.74
N GLN A 212 -3.86 7.51 13.26
CA GLN A 212 -2.79 6.76 13.92
C GLN A 212 -1.74 6.12 13.00
N TYR A 213 -1.89 6.22 11.68
CA TYR A 213 -0.95 5.65 10.73
C TYR A 213 -0.86 6.57 9.51
N ASP A 214 0.35 6.89 9.03
CA ASP A 214 0.53 7.74 7.86
C ASP A 214 -0.05 7.08 6.59
N PHE A 215 0.02 5.75 6.52
CA PHE A 215 -0.65 4.93 5.50
C PHE A 215 -2.17 5.17 5.44
N ALA A 216 -2.81 5.28 6.58
CA ALA A 216 -4.25 5.50 6.67
C ALA A 216 -4.66 6.90 6.16
N ARG A 217 -3.87 7.92 6.48
CA ARG A 217 -4.05 9.29 5.98
C ARG A 217 -3.83 9.37 4.47
N LEU A 218 -2.81 8.68 3.97
CA LEU A 218 -2.54 8.55 2.54
C LEU A 218 -3.71 7.88 1.79
N PHE A 219 -4.28 6.81 2.36
CA PHE A 219 -5.47 6.17 1.80
C PHE A 219 -6.65 7.13 1.71
N GLN A 220 -6.95 7.83 2.81
CA GLN A 220 -8.03 8.79 2.86
C GLN A 220 -7.81 9.90 1.83
N ALA A 221 -6.59 10.42 1.73
CA ALA A 221 -6.24 11.41 0.72
C ALA A 221 -6.51 10.91 -0.71
N ARG A 222 -6.18 9.64 -1.01
CA ARG A 222 -6.46 9.04 -2.31
C ARG A 222 -7.95 8.86 -2.59
N GLN A 223 -8.76 8.49 -1.60
CA GLN A 223 -10.22 8.44 -1.77
C GLN A 223 -10.82 9.84 -1.95
N LEU A 224 -10.27 10.85 -1.26
CA LEU A 224 -10.65 12.24 -1.46
C LEU A 224 -10.26 12.73 -2.86
N LEU A 225 -9.11 12.32 -3.40
CA LEU A 225 -8.74 12.55 -4.80
C LEU A 225 -9.73 11.89 -5.77
N LYS A 226 -10.03 10.59 -5.59
CA LYS A 226 -11.01 9.85 -6.40
C LYS A 226 -12.40 10.51 -6.39
N SER A 227 -12.79 11.11 -5.27
CA SER A 227 -14.06 11.83 -5.11
C SER A 227 -13.98 13.34 -5.39
N GLN A 228 -12.89 13.82 -6.00
CA GLN A 228 -12.65 15.23 -6.37
C GLN A 228 -12.68 16.23 -5.20
N GLN A 229 -12.52 15.76 -3.96
CA GLN A 229 -12.44 16.58 -2.74
C GLN A 229 -11.00 17.10 -2.53
N THR A 230 -10.48 17.81 -3.53
CA THR A 230 -9.06 18.17 -3.66
C THR A 230 -8.50 18.98 -2.49
N LYS A 231 -9.26 19.92 -1.92
CA LYS A 231 -8.80 20.72 -0.77
C LYS A 231 -8.52 19.87 0.48
N GLN A 232 -9.37 18.90 0.77
CA GLN A 232 -9.22 18.02 1.93
C GLN A 232 -8.07 17.02 1.71
N ALA A 233 -7.95 16.47 0.49
CA ALA A 233 -6.83 15.62 0.11
C ALA A 233 -5.49 16.35 0.28
N ARG A 234 -5.38 17.60 -0.20
CA ARG A 234 -4.17 18.43 -0.09
C ARG A 234 -3.72 18.58 1.36
N ASN A 235 -4.65 18.93 2.27
CA ASN A 235 -4.33 19.13 3.69
C ASN A 235 -3.78 17.86 4.35
N LEU A 236 -4.31 16.69 4.00
CA LEU A 236 -3.81 15.41 4.52
C LEU A 236 -2.43 15.08 3.96
N LEU A 237 -2.22 15.28 2.65
CA LEU A 237 -0.97 14.94 1.97
C LEU A 237 0.19 15.84 2.40
N GLN A 238 -0.03 17.15 2.51
CA GLN A 238 1.01 18.11 2.91
C GLN A 238 1.63 17.78 4.27
N ALA A 239 0.87 17.20 5.19
CA ALA A 239 1.36 16.77 6.50
C ALA A 239 2.27 15.53 6.46
N LEU A 240 2.39 14.87 5.30
CA LEU A 240 3.06 13.57 5.13
C LEU A 240 4.25 13.60 4.15
N VAL A 241 4.41 14.65 3.35
CA VAL A 241 5.37 14.70 2.23
C VAL A 241 6.81 14.43 2.69
N GLU A 242 7.23 15.02 3.81
CA GLU A 242 8.60 14.84 4.34
C GLU A 242 8.88 13.41 4.85
N ARG A 243 7.83 12.60 5.02
CA ARG A 243 7.91 11.27 5.64
C ARG A 243 7.57 10.13 4.68
N SER A 244 7.04 10.44 3.49
CA SER A 244 6.48 9.43 2.59
C SER A 244 6.55 9.85 1.13
N TYR A 245 7.36 9.12 0.35
CA TYR A 245 7.38 9.24 -1.11
C TYR A 245 6.03 8.93 -1.77
N LEU A 246 5.19 8.14 -1.12
CA LEU A 246 3.83 7.88 -1.58
C LEU A 246 2.91 9.09 -1.40
N ALA A 247 3.10 9.84 -0.31
CA ALA A 247 2.41 11.12 -0.12
C ALA A 247 2.91 12.18 -1.10
N THR A 248 4.22 12.24 -1.36
CA THR A 248 4.82 13.08 -2.42
C THR A 248 4.19 12.78 -3.78
N SER A 249 4.11 11.51 -4.18
CA SER A 249 3.54 11.09 -5.45
C SER A 249 2.05 11.45 -5.57
N ALA A 250 1.27 11.21 -4.51
CA ALA A 250 -0.15 11.55 -4.49
C ALA A 250 -0.40 13.08 -4.50
N LEU A 251 0.48 13.87 -3.87
CA LEU A 251 0.41 15.32 -3.91
C LEU A 251 0.79 15.86 -5.31
N ALA A 252 1.74 15.23 -5.99
CA ALA A 252 2.06 15.53 -7.37
C ALA A 252 0.86 15.26 -8.30
N GLU A 253 0.18 14.11 -8.14
CA GLU A 253 -1.06 13.81 -8.87
C GLU A 253 -2.13 14.89 -8.65
N LEU A 254 -2.31 15.33 -7.40
CA LEU A 254 -3.24 16.40 -7.03
C LEU A 254 -2.92 17.70 -7.78
N TYR A 255 -1.66 18.12 -7.79
CA TYR A 255 -1.24 19.35 -8.48
C TYR A 255 -1.41 19.23 -10.00
N LEU A 256 -1.10 18.07 -10.58
CA LEU A 256 -1.33 17.80 -12.00
C LEU A 256 -2.83 17.90 -12.37
N GLN A 257 -3.71 17.32 -11.56
CA GLN A 257 -5.18 17.42 -11.75
C GLN A 257 -5.68 18.87 -11.67
N GLN A 258 -5.08 19.68 -10.80
CA GLN A 258 -5.46 21.08 -10.60
C GLN A 258 -4.75 22.05 -11.56
N GLN A 259 -3.84 21.56 -12.40
CA GLN A 259 -2.93 22.39 -13.21
C GLN A 259 -2.14 23.39 -12.35
N ASP A 260 -1.83 23.02 -11.09
CA ASP A 260 -1.10 23.83 -10.12
C ASP A 260 0.42 23.69 -10.37
N LYS A 261 0.89 24.40 -11.41
CA LYS A 261 2.29 24.34 -11.85
C LYS A 261 3.27 24.72 -10.73
N ALA A 262 2.98 25.79 -9.98
CA ALA A 262 3.88 26.25 -8.92
C ALA A 262 4.00 25.23 -7.78
N GLY A 263 2.90 24.57 -7.40
CA GLY A 263 2.92 23.48 -6.43
C GLY A 263 3.75 22.29 -6.91
N LEU A 264 3.67 21.96 -8.20
CA LEU A 264 4.43 20.86 -8.80
C LEU A 264 5.93 21.17 -8.89
N GLU A 265 6.32 22.37 -9.31
CA GLU A 265 7.72 22.81 -9.35
C GLU A 265 8.37 22.77 -7.97
N ALA A 266 7.63 23.19 -6.93
CA ALA A 266 8.11 23.14 -5.55
C ALA A 266 8.30 21.71 -5.02
N LEU A 267 7.59 20.72 -5.57
CA LEU A 267 7.62 19.31 -5.16
C LEU A 267 8.58 18.46 -6.01
N LEU A 268 9.13 19.03 -7.09
CA LEU A 268 9.92 18.30 -8.08
C LEU A 268 11.17 17.63 -7.48
N PRO A 269 11.95 18.27 -6.58
CA PRO A 269 13.12 17.62 -5.99
C PRO A 269 12.77 16.35 -5.19
N GLU A 270 11.73 16.40 -4.36
CA GLU A 270 11.27 15.26 -3.58
C GLU A 270 10.69 14.16 -4.48
N LEU A 271 10.03 14.54 -5.56
CA LEU A 271 9.47 13.59 -6.54
C LEU A 271 10.57 12.87 -7.34
N ILE A 272 11.65 13.58 -7.68
CA ILE A 272 12.84 12.99 -8.30
C ILE A 272 13.51 12.02 -7.32
N ALA A 273 13.75 12.43 -6.07
CA ALA A 273 14.33 11.57 -5.05
C ALA A 273 13.49 10.28 -4.82
N ALA A 274 12.16 10.41 -4.82
CA ALA A 274 11.25 9.28 -4.76
C ALA A 274 11.43 8.34 -5.97
N HIS A 275 11.49 8.88 -7.19
CA HIS A 275 11.74 8.09 -8.39
C HIS A 275 13.10 7.37 -8.35
N GLU A 276 14.16 8.06 -7.96
CA GLU A 276 15.51 7.48 -7.84
C GLU A 276 15.59 6.38 -6.76
N SER A 277 14.74 6.46 -5.73
CA SER A 277 14.56 5.38 -4.76
C SER A 277 13.74 4.19 -5.30
N GLY A 278 13.29 4.28 -6.56
CA GLY A 278 12.51 3.29 -7.28
C GLY A 278 11.04 3.26 -6.84
N GLU A 279 10.41 4.42 -6.66
CA GLU A 279 8.97 4.52 -6.39
C GLU A 279 8.16 4.63 -7.70
N PRO A 280 7.43 3.58 -8.13
CA PRO A 280 6.60 3.57 -9.32
C PRO A 280 5.58 4.71 -9.40
N SER A 281 4.98 5.10 -8.27
CA SER A 281 3.98 6.18 -8.23
C SER A 281 4.61 7.54 -8.52
N ALA A 282 5.86 7.77 -8.09
CA ALA A 282 6.61 8.97 -8.43
C ALA A 282 6.96 8.98 -9.92
N SER A 283 7.41 7.84 -10.43
CA SER A 283 7.70 7.63 -11.85
C SER A 283 6.48 7.88 -12.74
N ALA A 284 5.30 7.42 -12.31
CA ALA A 284 4.04 7.67 -12.99
C ALA A 284 3.67 9.16 -12.98
N ALA A 285 3.79 9.84 -11.84
CA ALA A 285 3.53 11.28 -11.73
C ALA A 285 4.46 12.12 -12.61
N LEU A 286 5.77 11.84 -12.61
CA LEU A 286 6.74 12.49 -13.51
C LEU A 286 6.39 12.24 -14.98
N SER A 287 5.94 11.03 -15.32
CA SER A 287 5.53 10.70 -16.70
C SER A 287 4.31 11.52 -17.12
N LEU A 288 3.32 11.64 -16.24
CA LEU A 288 2.13 12.45 -16.49
C LEU A 288 2.46 13.93 -16.61
N MET A 289 3.39 14.44 -15.80
CA MET A 289 3.91 15.80 -15.91
C MET A 289 4.51 16.06 -17.31
N VAL A 290 5.35 15.16 -17.82
CA VAL A 290 5.91 15.26 -19.18
C VAL A 290 4.83 15.18 -20.27
N LEU A 291 3.74 14.42 -20.04
CA LEU A 291 2.62 14.30 -20.97
C LEU A 291 1.68 15.51 -20.95
N LEU A 292 1.54 16.21 -19.83
CA LEU A 292 0.65 17.37 -19.70
C LEU A 292 1.30 18.65 -20.20
N HIS A 293 2.60 18.82 -19.98
CA HIS A 293 3.29 20.08 -20.24
C HIS A 293 4.12 20.04 -21.53
N ASP A 294 4.50 21.22 -22.03
CA ASP A 294 5.26 21.37 -23.26
C ASP A 294 6.77 21.26 -22.98
N SER A 295 7.55 20.76 -23.93
CA SER A 295 8.96 20.39 -23.70
C SER A 295 9.93 21.57 -23.54
N SER A 296 9.46 22.81 -23.68
CA SER A 296 10.28 24.01 -23.50
C SER A 296 10.46 24.43 -22.04
N ASP A 297 9.77 23.76 -21.12
CA ASP A 297 9.83 24.03 -19.69
C ASP A 297 11.02 23.30 -19.04
N THR A 298 11.85 24.03 -18.31
CA THR A 298 13.06 23.50 -17.66
C THR A 298 12.75 22.39 -16.66
N SER A 299 11.66 22.51 -15.90
CA SER A 299 11.24 21.49 -14.94
C SER A 299 10.76 20.21 -15.64
N ILE A 300 10.22 20.34 -16.84
CA ILE A 300 9.82 19.20 -17.69
C ILE A 300 11.03 18.55 -18.36
N ALA A 301 12.02 19.34 -18.77
CA ALA A 301 13.27 18.82 -19.30
C ALA A 301 14.02 17.99 -18.24
N GLU A 302 14.05 18.46 -16.99
CA GLU A 302 14.63 17.75 -15.85
C GLU A 302 13.90 16.44 -15.55
N ALA A 303 12.56 16.48 -15.39
CA ALA A 303 11.75 15.28 -15.19
C ALA A 303 11.94 14.26 -16.33
N ARG A 304 12.01 14.75 -17.57
CA ARG A 304 12.24 13.90 -18.76
C ARG A 304 13.61 13.24 -18.73
N GLN A 305 14.67 13.98 -18.40
CA GLN A 305 16.03 13.45 -18.35
C GLN A 305 16.13 12.30 -17.34
N VAL A 306 15.65 12.53 -16.12
CA VAL A 306 15.70 11.54 -15.03
C VAL A 306 14.96 10.24 -15.41
N LEU A 307 13.75 10.36 -16.00
CA LEU A 307 12.94 9.21 -16.40
C LEU A 307 13.60 8.31 -17.46
N PHE A 308 14.51 8.84 -18.29
CA PHE A 308 15.22 8.09 -19.32
C PHE A 308 16.51 7.44 -18.82
N GLU A 309 17.07 7.92 -17.71
CA GLU A 309 18.34 7.42 -17.17
C GLU A 309 18.16 6.18 -16.26
N HIS A 310 16.99 5.97 -15.66
CA HIS A 310 16.82 5.05 -14.51
C HIS A 310 15.82 3.89 -14.70
N ALA A 311 15.22 3.68 -15.88
CA ALA A 311 14.14 2.70 -16.02
C ALA A 311 14.64 1.24 -15.98
N ALA A 312 14.47 0.57 -14.83
CA ALA A 312 14.57 -0.89 -14.75
C ALA A 312 13.33 -1.52 -15.43
N GLU A 313 13.54 -2.56 -16.25
CA GLU A 313 12.50 -3.22 -17.05
C GLU A 313 11.35 -3.80 -16.18
N SER A 314 11.64 -4.20 -14.94
CA SER A 314 10.64 -4.71 -13.97
C SER A 314 9.73 -3.62 -13.38
N GLU A 315 10.13 -2.35 -13.40
CA GLU A 315 9.34 -1.20 -12.91
C GLU A 315 8.30 -0.73 -13.93
N GLN A 316 8.55 -1.06 -15.19
CA GLN A 316 7.83 -0.50 -16.33
C GLN A 316 6.34 -0.83 -16.28
N GLN A 317 5.98 -2.07 -15.95
CA GLN A 317 4.59 -2.51 -15.90
C GLN A 317 3.78 -1.80 -14.80
N LEU A 318 4.28 -1.76 -13.55
CA LEU A 318 3.55 -1.10 -12.45
C LEU A 318 3.48 0.42 -12.65
N ARG A 319 4.56 1.03 -13.13
CA ARG A 319 4.56 2.45 -13.53
C ARG A 319 3.47 2.73 -14.56
N GLN A 320 3.32 1.88 -15.56
CA GLN A 320 2.29 2.04 -16.59
C GLN A 320 0.88 1.85 -16.04
N GLU A 321 0.68 0.89 -15.14
CA GLU A 321 -0.58 0.70 -14.41
C GLU A 321 -1.01 1.98 -13.69
N LEU A 322 -0.09 2.55 -12.90
CA LEU A 322 -0.34 3.75 -12.12
C LEU A 322 -0.51 4.99 -13.02
N LEU A 323 0.28 5.10 -14.10
CA LEU A 323 0.13 6.20 -15.06
C LEU A 323 -1.23 6.17 -15.75
N LEU A 324 -1.71 5.00 -16.16
CA LEU A 324 -3.05 4.84 -16.74
C LEU A 324 -4.14 5.25 -15.76
N GLU A 325 -4.01 4.83 -14.50
CA GLU A 325 -4.94 5.23 -13.43
C GLU A 325 -4.95 6.76 -13.26
N MET A 326 -3.78 7.41 -13.26
CA MET A 326 -3.68 8.88 -13.17
C MET A 326 -4.24 9.60 -14.41
N ILE A 327 -3.99 9.09 -15.62
CA ILE A 327 -4.53 9.66 -16.88
C ILE A 327 -6.05 9.59 -16.88
N SER A 328 -6.64 8.48 -16.44
CA SER A 328 -8.09 8.28 -16.41
C SER A 328 -8.84 9.31 -15.55
N ARG A 329 -8.14 9.96 -14.63
CA ARG A 329 -8.67 10.99 -13.73
C ARG A 329 -8.51 12.42 -14.24
N GLN A 330 -7.81 12.61 -15.34
CA GLN A 330 -7.60 13.94 -15.92
C GLN A 330 -8.87 14.43 -16.63
N ALA A 331 -8.97 15.74 -16.85
CA ALA A 331 -10.11 16.32 -17.56
C ALA A 331 -10.19 15.90 -19.04
N THR A 332 -9.07 15.49 -19.64
CA THR A 332 -8.96 15.12 -21.07
C THR A 332 -8.19 13.80 -21.25
N PRO A 333 -8.71 12.68 -20.71
CA PRO A 333 -7.98 11.41 -20.70
C PRO A 333 -7.66 10.91 -22.11
N ASP A 334 -8.60 11.04 -23.06
CA ASP A 334 -8.44 10.60 -24.45
C ASP A 334 -7.30 11.34 -25.19
N ALA A 335 -7.16 12.64 -24.94
CA ALA A 335 -6.11 13.45 -25.54
C ALA A 335 -4.73 13.06 -25.00
N LEU A 336 -4.65 12.76 -23.70
CA LEU A 336 -3.41 12.33 -23.03
C LEU A 336 -3.01 10.92 -23.45
N LEU A 337 -3.96 10.00 -23.54
CA LEU A 337 -3.72 8.66 -24.10
C LEU A 337 -3.20 8.76 -25.53
N THR A 338 -3.85 9.56 -26.38
CA THR A 338 -3.43 9.77 -27.77
C THR A 338 -2.01 10.33 -27.85
N ARG A 339 -1.70 11.35 -27.03
CA ARG A 339 -0.36 11.94 -26.95
C ARG A 339 0.67 10.91 -26.49
N TRP A 340 0.37 10.15 -25.44
CA TRP A 340 1.25 9.11 -24.93
C TRP A 340 1.50 8.01 -25.96
N PHE A 341 0.47 7.51 -26.64
CA PHE A 341 0.61 6.55 -27.73
C PHE A 341 1.45 7.09 -28.89
N SER A 342 1.30 8.37 -29.24
CA SER A 342 2.10 8.98 -30.31
C SER A 342 3.58 9.15 -29.96
N GLN A 343 3.90 9.18 -28.66
CA GLN A 343 5.24 9.39 -28.15
C GLN A 343 5.94 8.10 -27.70
N THR A 344 5.19 7.01 -27.52
CA THR A 344 5.73 5.71 -27.08
C THR A 344 6.18 4.91 -28.30
N VAL A 345 7.49 4.73 -28.46
CA VAL A 345 8.10 4.02 -29.60
C VAL A 345 8.43 2.54 -29.26
N ASP A 346 8.24 2.15 -28.00
CA ASP A 346 8.61 0.83 -27.48
C ASP A 346 7.42 -0.15 -27.49
N ILE A 347 7.62 -1.31 -28.14
CA ILE A 347 6.65 -2.40 -28.24
C ILE A 347 6.34 -3.00 -26.86
N ALA A 348 7.33 -3.13 -25.97
CA ALA A 348 7.09 -3.64 -24.62
C ALA A 348 6.20 -2.70 -23.81
N ALA A 349 6.40 -1.39 -23.98
CA ALA A 349 5.52 -0.39 -23.38
C ALA A 349 4.09 -0.45 -23.94
N LEU A 350 3.93 -0.73 -25.23
CA LEU A 350 2.64 -0.91 -25.90
C LEU A 350 1.92 -2.19 -25.45
N ASP A 351 2.63 -3.30 -25.26
CA ASP A 351 2.06 -4.56 -24.77
C ASP A 351 1.58 -4.43 -23.32
N ALA A 352 2.36 -3.76 -22.49
CA ALA A 352 1.95 -3.48 -21.12
C ALA A 352 0.79 -2.47 -21.07
N LEU A 353 0.80 -1.41 -21.89
CA LEU A 353 -0.37 -0.55 -22.12
C LEU A 353 -1.62 -1.36 -22.49
N TYR A 354 -1.49 -2.33 -23.40
CA TYR A 354 -2.59 -3.20 -23.80
C TYR A 354 -3.06 -4.12 -22.66
N ALA A 355 -2.14 -4.69 -21.89
CA ALA A 355 -2.45 -5.57 -20.76
C ALA A 355 -3.19 -4.81 -19.66
N VAL A 356 -2.73 -3.60 -19.33
CA VAL A 356 -3.40 -2.75 -18.34
C VAL A 356 -4.75 -2.26 -18.86
N ALA A 357 -4.83 -1.81 -20.12
CA ALA A 357 -6.09 -1.41 -20.72
C ALA A 357 -7.11 -2.55 -20.76
N SER A 358 -6.66 -3.78 -21.05
CA SER A 358 -7.50 -4.98 -21.03
C SER A 358 -7.98 -5.33 -19.62
N ARG A 359 -7.14 -5.13 -18.60
CA ARG A 359 -7.52 -5.34 -17.19
C ARG A 359 -8.50 -4.27 -16.71
N LEU A 360 -8.24 -3.00 -17.01
CA LEU A 360 -9.18 -1.90 -16.75
C LEU A 360 -10.48 -2.11 -17.49
N GLN A 361 -10.45 -2.61 -18.74
CA GLN A 361 -11.65 -2.95 -19.49
C GLN A 361 -12.41 -4.13 -18.84
N ALA A 362 -11.73 -5.14 -18.30
CA ALA A 362 -12.37 -6.22 -17.56
C ALA A 362 -13.03 -5.71 -16.26
N GLU A 363 -12.37 -4.81 -15.53
CA GLU A 363 -12.90 -4.14 -14.33
C GLU A 363 -14.05 -3.17 -14.69
N HIS A 364 -13.94 -2.48 -15.82
CA HIS A 364 -14.97 -1.63 -16.37
C HIS A 364 -16.11 -2.43 -16.98
N THR A 365 -15.97 -3.67 -17.43
CA THR A 365 -17.11 -4.46 -17.95
C THR A 365 -18.16 -4.70 -16.85
N GLU A 366 -17.73 -4.75 -15.59
CA GLU A 366 -18.59 -4.80 -14.40
C GLU A 366 -19.33 -3.46 -14.16
N ALA A 367 -18.67 -2.32 -14.43
CA ALA A 367 -19.20 -0.96 -14.26
C ALA A 367 -19.96 -0.41 -15.50
N GLU A 368 -19.59 -0.82 -16.71
CA GLU A 368 -20.20 -0.52 -18.01
C GLU A 368 -21.54 -1.24 -18.18
N ARG A 369 -21.74 -2.38 -17.49
CA ARG A 369 -23.06 -2.96 -17.28
C ARG A 369 -24.02 -1.99 -16.59
N LEU A 370 -23.50 -0.99 -15.86
CA LEU A 370 -24.27 0.04 -15.18
C LEU A 370 -24.22 1.43 -15.85
N LEU A 371 -23.25 1.74 -16.74
CA LEU A 371 -23.04 3.13 -17.23
C LEU A 371 -22.74 3.37 -18.74
N GLY A 372 -22.78 2.38 -19.64
CA GLY A 372 -23.03 2.64 -21.08
C GLY A 372 -21.84 2.84 -22.05
N GLN A 373 -21.95 2.08 -23.15
CA GLN A 373 -21.26 1.89 -24.46
C GLN A 373 -20.21 2.87 -25.06
N GLY A 374 -19.72 3.92 -24.39
CA GLY A 374 -18.82 4.91 -25.02
C GLY A 374 -17.37 4.43 -25.23
N TRP A 375 -16.81 3.75 -24.24
CA TRP A 375 -15.37 3.45 -24.16
C TRP A 375 -14.91 2.39 -25.19
N HIS A 376 -15.72 1.35 -25.38
CA HIS A 376 -15.39 0.20 -26.24
C HIS A 376 -15.22 0.58 -27.73
N ARG A 377 -16.02 1.53 -28.22
CA ARG A 377 -16.03 1.92 -29.64
C ARG A 377 -14.78 2.75 -29.99
N HIS A 378 -14.35 3.64 -29.10
CA HIS A 378 -13.17 4.47 -29.30
C HIS A 378 -11.86 3.67 -29.22
N TRP A 379 -11.81 2.68 -28.31
CA TRP A 379 -10.67 1.76 -28.19
C TRP A 379 -10.44 0.90 -29.44
N THR A 380 -11.54 0.42 -30.05
CA THR A 380 -11.48 -0.35 -31.30
C THR A 380 -10.90 0.49 -32.44
N ASP A 381 -11.20 1.79 -32.49
CA ASP A 381 -10.66 2.71 -33.49
C ASP A 381 -9.16 2.99 -33.28
N LEU A 382 -8.70 3.12 -32.02
CA LEU A 382 -7.28 3.25 -31.70
C LEU A 382 -6.46 2.00 -32.09
N GLN A 383 -7.00 0.80 -31.84
CA GLN A 383 -6.40 -0.45 -32.30
C GLN A 383 -6.30 -0.52 -33.84
N GLN A 384 -7.33 -0.09 -34.57
CA GLN A 384 -7.28 -0.07 -36.04
C GLN A 384 -6.31 0.96 -36.60
N GLN A 385 -6.16 2.12 -35.96
CA GLN A 385 -5.16 3.11 -36.38
C GLN A 385 -3.74 2.61 -36.15
N PHE A 386 -3.52 1.83 -35.09
CA PHE A 386 -2.25 1.18 -34.78
C PHE A 386 -1.86 0.10 -35.81
N ILE A 387 -2.79 -0.80 -36.15
CA ILE A 387 -2.61 -1.83 -37.20
C ILE A 387 -2.30 -1.22 -38.58
N ARG A 388 -2.64 0.05 -38.81
CA ARG A 388 -2.36 0.73 -40.09
C ARG A 388 -1.01 1.45 -40.12
N LYS A 389 -0.39 1.69 -38.98
CA LYS A 389 0.89 2.42 -38.87
C LYS A 389 2.12 1.50 -38.76
N ASN A 390 1.90 0.24 -38.42
CA ASN A 390 2.87 -0.86 -38.42
C ASN A 390 2.40 -1.93 -39.38
#